data_AF-A0A850CS94-F1
#
_entry.id   AF-A0A850CS94-F1
#
_cell.length_a   1.000
_cell.length_b   1.000
_cell.length_c   1.000
_cell.angle_alpha   90.00
_cell.angle_beta   90.00
_cell.angle_gamma   90.00
#
_symmetry.space_group_name_H-M   'P 1'
#
loop_
_entity.id
_entity.type
_entity.pdbx_description
1 polymer ?
#
loop_
_entity_poly.entity_id
_entity_poly.type
_entity_poly.pdbx_seq_one_letter_code
_entity_poly.pdbx_strand_id
1 'polypeptide(L)' 'MTRELPSAETVDVIEAAVLGVPGVAGLHGGAFGEAATHFPGRTVQGVQVRPDGATVHLVLSWDARADETANRVRAVV' A
#
# COMPACT_ATOMS: atom_id res chain seq x y z
N MET A 1 -20.99 -10.79 -14.26
CA MET A 1 -19.61 -11.19 -13.93
C MET A 1 -19.25 -10.51 -12.62
N THR A 2 -19.40 -11.20 -11.50
CA THR A 2 -19.14 -10.62 -10.16
C THR A 2 -17.63 -10.49 -10.03
N ARG A 3 -17.11 -9.27 -10.06
CA ARG A 3 -15.68 -9.01 -9.85
C ARG A 3 -15.40 -9.20 -8.36
N GLU A 4 -14.58 -10.18 -8.02
CA GLU A 4 -14.18 -10.44 -6.64
C GLU A 4 -13.49 -9.18 -6.09
N LEU A 5 -13.97 -8.71 -4.95
CA LEU A 5 -13.32 -7.61 -4.27
C LEU A 5 -12.05 -8.15 -3.62
N PRO A 6 -10.95 -7.38 -3.61
CA PRO A 6 -9.74 -7.80 -2.93
C PRO A 6 -10.03 -8.09 -1.46
N SER A 7 -9.54 -9.23 -0.98
CA SER A 7 -9.77 -9.67 0.40
C SER A 7 -9.01 -8.78 1.38
N ALA A 8 -9.46 -8.74 2.64
CA ALA A 8 -8.72 -8.08 3.71
C ALA A 8 -7.31 -8.64 3.86
N GLU A 9 -7.16 -9.96 3.68
CA GLU A 9 -5.88 -10.65 3.71
C GLU A 9 -4.93 -10.15 2.62
N THR A 10 -5.39 -9.96 1.37
CA THR A 10 -4.55 -9.40 0.31
C THR A 10 -4.04 -8.00 0.67
N VAL A 11 -4.89 -7.16 1.24
CA VAL A 11 -4.50 -5.80 1.65
C VAL A 11 -3.51 -5.83 2.81
N ASP A 12 -3.69 -6.72 3.78
CA ASP A 12 -2.77 -6.90 4.91
C ASP A 12 -1.38 -7.38 4.46
N VAL A 13 -1.34 -8.31 3.50
CA VAL A 13 -0.08 -8.82 2.93
C VAL A 13 0.67 -7.69 2.22
N ILE A 14 -0.02 -6.85 1.43
CA ILE A 14 0.60 -5.71 0.75
C ILE A 14 1.10 -4.68 1.75
N GLU A 15 0.29 -4.32 2.76
CA GLU A 15 0.70 -3.40 3.83
C GLU A 15 1.97 -3.89 4.53
N ALA A 16 1.98 -5.15 4.97
CA ALA A 16 3.12 -5.75 5.64
C ALA A 16 4.38 -5.81 4.75
N ALA A 17 4.21 -6.18 3.48
CA ALA A 17 5.32 -6.25 2.52
C ALA A 17 5.95 -4.87 2.30
N VAL A 18 5.13 -3.83 2.11
CA VAL A 18 5.61 -2.46 1.89
C VAL A 18 6.32 -1.92 3.13
N LEU A 19 5.75 -2.11 4.32
CA LEU A 19 6.36 -1.66 5.59
C LEU A 19 7.70 -2.38 5.89
N GLY A 20 7.91 -3.57 5.31
CA GLY A 20 9.17 -4.31 5.41
C GLY A 20 10.29 -3.79 4.50
N VAL A 21 10.01 -2.88 3.56
CA VAL A 21 11.01 -2.40 2.60
C VAL A 21 11.94 -1.36 3.25
N PRO A 22 13.28 -1.54 3.18
CA PRO A 22 14.21 -0.53 3.66
C PRO A 22 13.99 0.82 2.97
N GLY A 23 13.87 1.88 3.79
CA GLY A 23 13.60 3.24 3.33
C GLY A 23 12.12 3.66 3.41
N VAL A 24 11.20 2.72 3.66
CA VAL A 24 9.80 3.03 3.99
C VAL A 24 9.68 3.34 5.48
N ALA A 25 9.21 4.53 5.81
CA ALA A 25 8.95 4.97 7.18
C ALA A 25 7.49 4.71 7.62
N GLY A 26 6.59 4.53 6.66
CA GLY A 26 5.18 4.25 6.91
C GLY A 26 4.32 4.35 5.67
N LEU A 27 3.00 4.22 5.85
CA LEU A 27 1.99 4.41 4.81
C LEU A 27 1.22 5.71 5.06
N HIS A 28 0.79 6.37 3.99
CA HIS A 28 0.04 7.62 4.06
C HIS A 28 -1.27 7.49 3.30
N GLY A 29 -2.38 7.96 3.88
CA GLY A 29 -3.71 7.91 3.26
C GLY A 29 -3.90 8.76 1.99
N GLY A 30 -2.85 9.43 1.50
CA GLY A 30 -2.95 10.48 0.47
C GLY A 30 -3.70 11.72 0.95
N ALA A 31 -3.95 12.67 0.05
CA ALA A 31 -4.76 13.84 0.40
C ALA A 31 -6.22 13.39 0.61
N PHE A 32 -6.80 13.73 1.76
CA PHE A 32 -8.19 13.38 2.11
C PHE A 32 -8.50 11.87 2.22
N GLY A 33 -7.49 11.02 2.45
CA GLY A 33 -7.73 9.58 2.59
C GLY A 33 -7.99 8.86 1.25
N GLU A 34 -7.63 9.49 0.13
CA GLU A 34 -7.79 8.93 -1.22
C GLU A 34 -7.13 7.56 -1.40
N ALA A 35 -6.06 7.27 -0.64
CA ALA A 35 -5.37 5.99 -0.63
C ALA A 35 -5.69 5.24 0.64
N ALA A 36 -6.88 4.64 0.72
CA ALA A 36 -7.25 3.75 1.81
C ALA A 36 -8.15 2.62 1.30
N THR A 37 -8.08 1.47 1.98
CA THR A 37 -9.05 0.39 1.81
C THR A 37 -9.87 0.24 3.08
N HIS A 38 -11.19 0.34 2.93
CA HIS A 38 -12.15 0.31 4.02
C HIS A 38 -12.77 -1.08 4.15
N PHE A 39 -12.70 -1.64 5.35
CA PHE A 39 -13.35 -2.89 5.73
C PHE A 39 -14.34 -2.62 6.86
N PRO A 40 -15.31 -3.52 7.11
CA PRO A 40 -16.14 -3.44 8.31
C PRO A 40 -15.25 -3.41 9.58
N GLY A 41 -15.33 -2.31 10.33
CA GLY A 41 -14.62 -2.16 11.61
C GLY A 41 -13.16 -1.70 11.54
N ARG A 42 -12.55 -1.57 10.35
CA ARG A 42 -11.19 -1.03 10.23
C ARG A 42 -10.90 -0.43 8.85
N THR A 43 -9.84 0.36 8.77
CA THR A 43 -9.34 0.90 7.51
C THR A 43 -7.84 0.71 7.44
N VAL A 44 -7.34 0.23 6.30
CA VAL A 44 -5.91 0.18 5.99
C VAL A 44 -5.57 1.42 5.16
N GLN A 45 -4.67 2.26 5.68
CA GLN A 45 -4.25 3.48 5.02
C GLN A 45 -3.09 3.20 4.06
N GLY A 46 -3.00 3.98 3.00
CA GLY A 46 -1.96 3.93 1.99
C GLY A 46 -1.99 2.74 1.04
N VAL A 47 -2.98 1.84 1.13
CA VAL A 47 -3.13 0.70 0.19
C VAL A 47 -4.50 0.74 -0.46
N GLN A 48 -4.52 0.69 -1.79
CA GLN A 48 -5.71 0.45 -2.59
C GLN A 48 -5.47 -0.70 -3.55
N VAL A 49 -6.26 -1.76 -3.42
CA VAL A 49 -6.24 -2.85 -4.40
C VAL A 49 -7.39 -2.67 -5.38
N ARG A 50 -7.05 -2.77 -6.66
CA ARG A 50 -7.97 -2.77 -7.78
C ARG A 50 -7.67 -4.03 -8.62
N PRO A 51 -8.61 -4.50 -9.44
CA PRO A 51 -8.41 -5.72 -10.22
C PRO A 51 -7.40 -5.61 -11.37
N ASP A 52 -6.98 -4.40 -11.71
CA ASP A 52 -5.89 -4.10 -12.63
C ASP A 52 -4.55 -3.84 -11.92
N GLY A 53 -4.53 -3.81 -10.58
CA GLY A 53 -3.30 -3.65 -9.80
C GLY A 53 -3.51 -3.01 -8.42
N ALA A 54 -2.42 -2.75 -7.73
CA ALA A 54 -2.43 -2.06 -6.43
C ALA A 54 -1.76 -0.69 -6.53
N THR A 55 -2.34 0.30 -5.86
CA THR A 55 -1.74 1.62 -5.64
C THR A 55 -1.35 1.76 -4.19
N VAL A 56 -0.11 2.18 -3.95
CA VAL A 56 0.44 2.36 -2.61
C VAL A 56 0.94 3.79 -2.41
N HIS A 57 0.51 4.43 -1.33
CA HIS A 57 0.99 5.73 -0.88
C HIS A 57 1.82 5.52 0.38
N LEU A 58 3.10 5.89 0.30
CA LEU A 58 4.09 5.61 1.34
C LEU A 58 4.85 6.88 1.74
N VAL A 59 5.40 6.85 2.95
CA VAL A 59 6.32 7.85 3.48
C VAL A 59 7.72 7.27 3.45
N LEU A 60 8.67 8.04 2.95
CA LEU A 60 10.08 7.64 2.92
C LEU A 60 10.85 8.23 4.09
N SER A 61 11.85 7.51 4.57
CA SER A 61 12.91 8.10 5.38
C SER A 61 13.66 9.15 4.55
N TRP A 62 14.13 10.22 5.20
CA TRP A 62 14.74 11.36 4.51
C TRP A 62 15.99 11.02 3.68
N ASP A 63 16.73 10.00 4.11
CA ASP A 63 17.92 9.49 3.45
C ASP A 63 17.63 8.49 2.32
N ALA A 64 16.37 8.05 2.18
CA ALA A 64 15.97 7.08 1.18
C ALA A 64 15.75 7.72 -0.20
N ARG A 65 16.23 7.05 -1.25
CA ARG A 65 15.99 7.47 -2.63
C ARG A 65 14.63 6.99 -3.10
N ALA A 66 13.81 7.91 -3.62
CA ALA A 66 12.43 7.62 -3.99
C ALA A 66 12.29 6.58 -5.11
N ASP A 67 13.11 6.69 -6.14
CA ASP A 67 13.15 5.76 -7.27
C ASP A 67 13.57 4.35 -6.86
N GLU A 68 14.65 4.23 -6.07
CA GLU A 68 15.11 2.93 -5.57
C GLU A 68 14.09 2.28 -4.63
N THR A 69 13.54 3.05 -3.70
CA THR A 69 12.54 2.55 -2.73
C THR A 69 11.30 2.07 -3.47
N ALA A 70 10.81 2.84 -4.44
CA ALA A 70 9.66 2.44 -5.25
C ALA A 70 9.93 1.18 -6.07
N ASN A 71 11.15 0.98 -6.59
CA ASN A 71 11.53 -0.26 -7.28
C ASN A 71 11.55 -1.47 -6.33
N ARG A 72 12.06 -1.32 -5.10
CA ARG A 72 12.03 -2.38 -4.09
C ARG A 72 10.61 -2.74 -3.68
N VAL A 73 9.73 -1.75 -3.51
CA VAL A 73 8.31 -1.97 -3.22
C VAL A 73 7.65 -2.77 -4.34
N ARG A 74 7.87 -2.41 -5.61
CA ARG A 74 7.33 -3.18 -6.76
C ARG A 74 7.87 -4.60 -6.87
N ALA A 75 8.98 -4.93 -6.22
CA ALA A 75 9.56 -6.26 -6.26
C ALA A 75 8.97 -7.20 -5.19
N VAL A 76 8.23 -6.68 -4.21
CA VAL A 76 7.65 -7.45 -3.10
C VAL A 76 6.12 -7.48 -3.09
N VAL A 77 5.49 -6.79 -4.05
CA VAL A 77 4.04 -6.72 -4.28
C VAL A 77 3.73 -7.27 -5.66
#